data_AF-A0AAV6NEF3-F1
#
_entry.id   AF-A0AAV6NEF3-F1
#
_cell.length_a   1.000
_cell.length_b   1.000
_cell.length_c   1.000
_cell.angle_alpha   90.00
_cell.angle_beta   90.00
_cell.angle_gamma   90.00
#
_symmetry.space_group_name_H-M   'P 1'
#
loop_
_entity.id
_entity.type
_entity.pdbx_description
1 polymer ?
#
loop_
_entity_poly.entity_id
_entity_poly.type
_entity_poly.pdbx_seq_one_letter_code
_entity_poly.pdbx_strand_id
1 'polypeptide(L)'
;MKIALDAARGLAFLHNNDMNVIYHDFKTSNILLDANLQNYDAKLSDFGLARDGPVGDRSHVSTVVMGTHGYAAPEYLATGHLTVRSDVYSFGVVLLEMLSGRRAIDKNRPTGEHNLVDWAKPYLVNKHKIRSRGATLSDKHKRQQTLQFSA
;
A
#
# COMPACT_ATOMS: atom_id res chain seq x y z
N MET A 1 -2.70 6.83 -11.55
CA MET A 1 -3.02 7.57 -10.31
C MET A 1 -4.50 7.57 -9.93
N LYS A 2 -5.46 7.45 -10.86
CA LYS A 2 -6.89 7.38 -10.54
C LYS A 2 -7.25 6.29 -9.50
N ILE A 3 -6.75 5.07 -9.68
CA ILE A 3 -6.99 3.95 -8.74
C ILE A 3 -6.57 4.31 -7.30
N ALA A 4 -5.39 4.89 -7.13
CA ALA A 4 -4.91 5.33 -5.82
C ALA A 4 -5.79 6.43 -5.21
N LEU A 5 -6.29 7.35 -6.03
CA LEU A 5 -7.20 8.41 -5.59
C LEU A 5 -8.55 7.83 -5.14
N ASP A 6 -9.14 6.93 -5.91
CA ASP A 6 -10.40 6.28 -5.59
C ASP A 6 -10.28 5.43 -4.31
N ALA A 7 -9.19 4.68 -4.16
CA ALA A 7 -8.89 3.93 -2.94
C ALA A 7 -8.69 4.85 -1.72
N ALA A 8 -7.99 5.98 -1.89
CA ALA A 8 -7.80 6.97 -0.83
C ALA A 8 -9.13 7.63 -0.41
N ARG A 9 -10.04 7.87 -1.37
CA ARG A 9 -11.40 8.36 -1.07
C ARG A 9 -12.19 7.35 -0.26
N GLY A 10 -12.14 6.07 -0.63
CA GLY A 10 -12.74 4.99 0.15
C GLY A 10 -12.20 4.94 1.57
N LEU A 11 -10.88 5.05 1.74
CA LEU A 11 -10.25 5.03 3.06
C LEU A 11 -10.61 6.26 3.89
N ALA A 12 -10.59 7.45 3.29
CA ALA A 12 -10.97 8.71 3.92
C ALA A 12 -12.44 8.71 4.35
N PHE A 13 -13.32 8.04 3.60
CA PHE A 13 -14.71 7.85 3.99
C PHE A 13 -14.84 7.00 5.27
N LEU A 14 -14.08 5.91 5.39
CA LEU A 14 -14.07 5.07 6.59
C LEU A 14 -13.53 5.82 7.81
N HIS A 15 -12.49 6.64 7.62
CA HIS A 15 -11.82 7.39 8.69
C HIS A 15 -12.53 8.66 9.12
N ASN A 16 -13.63 9.04 8.47
CA ASN A 16 -14.36 10.24 8.85
C ASN A 16 -14.93 10.11 10.27
N ASN A 17 -15.28 11.24 10.90
CA ASN A 17 -15.72 11.25 12.30
C ASN A 17 -17.02 10.47 12.54
N ASP A 18 -17.87 10.33 11.52
CA ASP A 18 -19.18 9.69 11.64
C ASP A 18 -19.06 8.16 11.58
N MET A 19 -18.20 7.64 10.70
CA MET A 19 -17.95 6.22 10.54
C MET A 19 -16.93 5.72 11.56
N ASN A 20 -15.82 6.45 11.75
CA ASN A 20 -14.72 6.11 12.65
C ASN A 20 -14.30 4.63 12.50
N VAL A 21 -14.15 4.13 11.28
CA VAL A 21 -13.78 2.72 11.02
C VAL A 21 -12.31 2.62 10.65
N ILE A 22 -11.57 1.72 11.30
CA ILE A 22 -10.22 1.32 10.90
C ILE A 22 -10.35 0.09 10.01
N TYR A 23 -9.83 0.17 8.79
CA TYR A 23 -9.96 -0.87 7.77
C TYR A 23 -9.05 -2.08 8.04
N HIS A 24 -7.89 -1.85 8.65
CA HIS A 24 -6.96 -2.85 9.22
C HIS A 24 -6.23 -3.76 8.22
N ASP A 25 -6.77 -3.99 7.02
CA ASP A 25 -6.11 -4.85 6.01
C ASP A 25 -6.00 -4.16 4.64
N PHE A 26 -5.49 -2.93 4.64
CA PHE A 26 -5.30 -2.16 3.41
C PHE A 26 -4.16 -2.72 2.55
N LYS A 27 -4.50 -3.31 1.40
CA LYS A 27 -3.56 -3.93 0.46
C LYS A 27 -4.05 -3.87 -0.98
N THR A 28 -3.14 -4.01 -1.94
CA THR A 28 -3.46 -3.89 -3.36
C THR A 28 -4.50 -4.92 -3.82
N SER A 29 -4.49 -6.15 -3.28
CA SER A 29 -5.48 -7.18 -3.65
C SER A 29 -6.90 -6.90 -3.16
N ASN A 30 -7.08 -5.95 -2.24
CA ASN A 30 -8.40 -5.53 -1.73
C ASN A 30 -8.92 -4.27 -2.41
N ILE A 31 -8.22 -3.78 -3.44
CA ILE A 31 -8.66 -2.69 -4.30
C ILE A 31 -9.19 -3.31 -5.59
N LEU A 32 -10.50 -3.47 -5.68
CA LEU A 32 -11.16 -4.03 -6.85
C LEU A 32 -11.33 -2.98 -7.93
N LEU A 33 -11.23 -3.39 -9.19
CA LEU A 33 -11.46 -2.55 -10.35
C LEU A 33 -12.74 -2.98 -11.05
N ASP A 34 -13.64 -2.04 -11.27
CA ASP A 34 -14.85 -2.29 -12.05
C ASP A 34 -14.52 -2.25 -13.54
N ALA A 35 -14.39 -3.43 -14.15
CA ALA A 35 -14.08 -3.58 -15.57
C ALA A 35 -15.25 -3.23 -16.50
N ASN A 36 -16.47 -3.11 -15.96
CA ASN A 36 -17.66 -2.79 -16.75
C ASN A 36 -17.85 -1.28 -16.93
N LEU A 37 -17.11 -0.47 -16.17
CA LEU A 37 -17.08 0.98 -16.30
C LEU A 37 -15.93 1.39 -17.20
N GLN A 38 -16.18 2.34 -18.10
CA GLN A 38 -15.20 2.85 -19.07
C GLN A 38 -13.89 3.36 -18.43
N ASN A 39 -13.90 3.69 -17.13
CA ASN A 39 -12.82 4.35 -16.42
C ASN A 39 -12.15 3.51 -15.31
N TYR A 40 -12.46 2.21 -15.21
CA TYR A 40 -11.92 1.31 -14.16
C TYR A 40 -11.99 1.94 -12.77
N ASP A 41 -13.20 2.18 -12.25
CA ASP A 41 -13.37 2.73 -10.91
C ASP A 41 -12.88 1.74 -9.86
N ALA A 42 -12.12 2.25 -8.89
CA ALA A 42 -11.56 1.42 -7.83
C ALA A 42 -12.45 1.45 -6.57
N LYS A 43 -12.64 0.30 -5.93
CA LYS A 43 -13.43 0.15 -4.70
C LYS A 43 -12.71 -0.73 -3.70
N LEU A 44 -12.83 -0.39 -2.42
CA LEU A 44 -12.33 -1.24 -1.33
C LEU A 44 -13.27 -2.45 -1.14
N SER A 45 -12.70 -3.62 -0.89
CA SER A 45 -13.43 -4.87 -0.62
C SER A 45 -13.04 -5.44 0.75
N ASP A 46 -13.44 -6.67 1.09
CA ASP A 46 -12.90 -7.44 2.23
C ASP A 46 -12.71 -6.66 3.56
N PHE A 47 -13.83 -6.41 4.24
CA PHE A 47 -13.88 -5.73 5.53
C PHE A 47 -13.77 -6.69 6.73
N GLY A 48 -13.32 -7.93 6.51
CA GLY A 48 -13.33 -8.97 7.56
C GLY A 48 -12.49 -8.64 8.80
N LEU A 49 -11.47 -7.79 8.63
CA LEU A 49 -10.62 -7.30 9.72
C LEU A 49 -10.97 -5.89 10.17
N ALA A 50 -11.94 -5.23 9.56
CA ALA A 50 -12.31 -3.87 9.93
C ALA A 50 -12.78 -3.80 11.39
N ARG A 51 -12.50 -2.67 12.04
CA ARG A 51 -12.81 -2.42 13.44
C ARG A 51 -13.35 -1.00 13.61
N ASP A 52 -14.30 -0.84 14.52
CA ASP A 52 -14.62 0.49 15.02
C ASP A 52 -13.37 1.08 15.67
N GLY A 53 -13.16 2.36 15.42
CA GLY A 53 -12.09 3.15 15.98
C GLY A 53 -12.27 3.36 17.49
N PRO A 54 -11.28 3.99 18.13
CA PRO A 54 -11.37 4.25 19.56
C PRO A 54 -12.58 5.14 19.89
N VAL A 55 -13.19 4.88 21.06
CA VAL A 55 -14.34 5.61 21.59
C VAL A 55 -13.94 6.31 22.89
N GLY A 56 -14.49 7.51 23.13
CA GLY A 56 -14.16 8.33 24.29
C GLY A 56 -12.72 8.82 24.25
N ASP A 57 -12.02 8.78 25.38
CA ASP A 57 -10.66 9.30 25.51
C ASP A 57 -9.56 8.31 25.08
N ARG A 58 -9.93 7.20 24.43
CA ARG A 58 -8.96 6.21 23.95
C ARG A 58 -8.26 6.74 22.70
N SER A 59 -6.97 6.46 22.58
CA SER A 59 -6.17 6.85 21.40
C SER A 59 -6.06 5.75 20.33
N HIS A 60 -6.41 4.52 20.66
CA HIS A 60 -6.21 3.35 19.81
C HIS A 60 -7.16 2.21 20.20
N VAL A 61 -7.23 1.20 19.32
CA VAL A 61 -7.87 -0.09 19.57
C VAL A 61 -6.78 -1.11 19.90
N SER A 62 -6.79 -1.68 21.11
CA SER A 62 -5.88 -2.78 21.47
C SER A 62 -6.37 -4.08 20.86
N THR A 63 -5.54 -4.75 20.07
CA THR A 63 -5.91 -6.01 19.43
C THR A 63 -4.69 -6.88 19.13
N VAL A 64 -4.92 -8.19 18.91
CA VAL A 64 -3.86 -9.10 18.46
C VAL A 64 -3.36 -8.62 17.10
N VAL A 65 -2.05 -8.72 16.88
CA VAL A 65 -1.44 -8.37 15.59
C VAL A 65 -1.98 -9.30 14.50
N MET A 66 -2.79 -8.74 13.61
CA MET A 66 -3.40 -9.40 12.46
C MET A 66 -3.39 -8.47 11.24
N GLY A 67 -3.66 -9.04 10.06
CA GLY A 67 -3.54 -8.35 8.78
C GLY A 67 -2.47 -8.98 7.88
N THR A 68 -2.27 -8.41 6.72
CA THR A 68 -1.36 -8.96 5.71
C THR A 68 0.09 -8.55 5.95
N HIS A 69 0.99 -9.54 5.98
CA HIS A 69 2.43 -9.30 6.15
C HIS A 69 2.99 -8.40 5.04
N GLY A 70 3.81 -7.42 5.42
CA GLY A 70 4.39 -6.42 4.51
C GLY A 70 3.63 -5.09 4.46
N TYR A 71 2.39 -5.04 4.93
CA TYR A 71 1.56 -3.82 4.94
C TYR A 71 1.43 -3.21 6.33
N ALA A 72 1.55 -4.01 7.39
CA ALA A 72 1.34 -3.56 8.76
C ALA A 72 2.35 -2.48 9.20
N ALA A 73 1.82 -1.44 9.85
CA ALA A 73 2.61 -0.35 10.41
C ALA A 73 3.54 -0.83 11.54
N PRO A 74 4.80 -0.36 11.60
CA PRO A 74 5.78 -0.85 12.56
C PRO A 74 5.35 -0.59 14.01
N GLU A 75 4.70 0.54 14.30
CA GLU A 75 4.17 0.85 15.63
C GLU A 75 3.03 -0.09 16.03
N TYR A 76 2.18 -0.50 15.07
CA TYR A 76 1.13 -1.49 15.32
C TYR A 76 1.73 -2.86 15.59
N LEU A 77 2.73 -3.29 14.82
CA LEU A 77 3.44 -4.55 15.04
C LEU A 77 4.11 -4.61 16.42
N ALA A 78 4.65 -3.47 16.89
CA ALA A 78 5.37 -3.40 18.16
C ALA A 78 4.44 -3.37 19.38
N THR A 79 3.25 -2.78 19.25
CA THR A 79 2.39 -2.46 20.41
C THR A 79 1.04 -3.15 20.41
N GLY A 80 0.57 -3.64 19.26
CA GLY A 80 -0.83 -4.07 19.07
C GLY A 80 -1.84 -2.92 19.07
N HIS A 81 -1.38 -1.66 19.09
CA HIS A 81 -2.24 -0.48 19.06
C HIS A 81 -2.64 -0.15 17.63
N LEU A 82 -3.87 -0.49 17.28
CA LEU A 82 -4.45 -0.24 15.98
C LEU A 82 -5.08 1.16 15.93
N THR A 83 -4.77 1.92 14.88
CA THR A 83 -5.29 3.29 14.68
C THR A 83 -5.59 3.54 13.20
N VAL A 84 -6.31 4.61 12.88
CA VAL A 84 -6.47 5.11 11.49
C VAL A 84 -5.13 5.42 10.81
N ARG A 85 -4.09 5.75 11.58
CA ARG A 85 -2.74 5.99 11.04
C ARG A 85 -2.07 4.70 10.56
N SER A 86 -2.43 3.56 11.14
CA SER A 86 -1.97 2.26 10.70
C SER A 86 -2.44 1.96 9.26
N ASP A 87 -3.68 2.34 8.92
CA ASP A 87 -4.18 2.24 7.54
C ASP A 87 -3.46 3.21 6.59
N VAL A 88 -3.10 4.41 7.05
CA VAL A 88 -2.34 5.39 6.24
C VAL A 88 -0.96 4.84 5.88
N TYR A 89 -0.30 4.15 6.82
CA TYR A 89 0.96 3.47 6.53
C TYR A 89 0.78 2.39 5.45
N SER A 90 -0.22 1.52 5.61
CA SER A 90 -0.56 0.46 4.65
C SER A 90 -0.89 1.02 3.25
N PHE A 91 -1.61 2.15 3.18
CA PHE A 91 -1.84 2.89 1.94
C PHE A 91 -0.53 3.38 1.30
N GLY A 92 0.43 3.85 2.11
CA GLY A 92 1.78 4.18 1.65
C GLY A 92 2.50 3.00 1.00
N VAL A 93 2.36 1.79 1.55
CA VAL A 93 2.90 0.56 0.95
C VAL A 93 2.26 0.28 -0.41
N VAL A 94 0.93 0.41 -0.52
CA VAL A 94 0.21 0.27 -1.79
C VAL A 94 0.70 1.28 -2.84
N LEU A 95 0.95 2.54 -2.45
CA LEU A 95 1.53 3.53 -3.36
C LEU A 95 2.92 3.11 -3.85
N LEU A 96 3.77 2.55 -2.96
CA LEU A 96 5.06 2.02 -3.36
C LEU A 96 4.92 0.85 -4.35
N GLU A 97 3.98 -0.08 -4.12
CA GLU A 97 3.72 -1.17 -5.06
C GLU A 97 3.32 -0.64 -6.43
N MET A 98 2.37 0.31 -6.49
CA MET A 98 1.90 0.91 -7.74
C MET A 98 3.00 1.67 -8.49
N LEU A 99 3.85 2.41 -7.78
CA LEU A 99 4.91 3.22 -8.40
C LEU A 99 6.12 2.39 -8.83
N SER A 100 6.40 1.28 -8.13
CA SER A 100 7.59 0.46 -8.39
C SER A 100 7.30 -0.79 -9.24
N GLY A 101 6.04 -1.23 -9.31
CA GLY A 101 5.66 -2.51 -9.92
C GLY A 101 6.19 -3.72 -9.15
N ARG A 102 6.57 -3.55 -7.88
CA ARG A 102 7.08 -4.62 -7.00
C ARG A 102 6.02 -5.01 -5.98
N ARG A 103 6.01 -6.29 -5.58
CA ARG A 103 5.16 -6.78 -4.48
C ARG A 103 5.69 -6.29 -3.13
N ALA A 104 4.80 -6.05 -2.17
CA ALA A 104 5.15 -5.67 -0.81
C ALA A 104 6.13 -6.66 -0.16
N ILE A 105 5.93 -7.96 -0.43
CA ILE A 105 6.83 -9.05 -0.03
C ILE A 105 7.14 -9.94 -1.23
N ASP A 106 8.41 -10.12 -1.55
CA ASP A 106 8.90 -10.94 -2.66
C ASP A 106 10.16 -11.73 -2.27
N LYS A 107 9.98 -13.01 -1.93
CA LYS A 107 11.07 -13.90 -1.49
C LYS A 107 12.01 -14.32 -2.62
N ASN A 108 11.68 -14.00 -3.88
CA ASN A 108 12.52 -14.31 -5.03
C ASN A 108 13.53 -13.19 -5.32
N ARG A 109 13.50 -12.08 -4.55
CA ARG A 109 14.45 -10.97 -4.65
C ARG A 109 15.74 -11.28 -3.89
N PRO A 110 16.83 -10.54 -4.14
CA PRO A 110 18.03 -10.64 -3.32
C PRO A 110 17.77 -10.33 -1.84
N THR A 111 18.60 -10.89 -0.97
CA THR A 111 18.59 -10.61 0.47
C THR A 111 18.62 -9.10 0.73
N GLY A 112 17.71 -8.61 1.56
CA GLY A 112 17.54 -7.17 1.83
C GLY A 112 16.56 -6.45 0.89
N GLU A 113 16.09 -7.10 -0.17
CA GLU A 113 15.03 -6.59 -1.07
C GLU A 113 13.71 -7.35 -0.96
N HIS A 114 13.60 -8.30 -0.02
CA HIS A 114 12.37 -9.09 0.17
C HIS A 114 11.19 -8.23 0.61
N ASN A 115 11.43 -7.20 1.43
CA ASN A 115 10.42 -6.26 1.88
C ASN A 115 10.53 -4.96 1.08
N LEU A 116 9.43 -4.54 0.47
CA LEU A 116 9.39 -3.37 -0.40
C LEU A 116 9.73 -2.07 0.34
N VAL A 117 9.25 -1.92 1.57
CA VAL A 117 9.50 -0.73 2.39
C VAL A 117 10.98 -0.64 2.73
N ASP A 118 11.60 -1.75 3.12
CA ASP A 118 13.04 -1.78 3.42
C ASP A 118 13.90 -1.42 2.20
N TRP A 119 13.52 -1.94 1.03
CA TRP A 119 14.15 -1.55 -0.23
C TRP A 119 13.94 -0.07 -0.57
N ALA A 120 12.76 0.48 -0.27
CA ALA A 120 12.41 1.86 -0.60
C ALA A 120 13.03 2.90 0.36
N LYS A 121 13.28 2.53 1.64
CA LYS A 121 13.78 3.43 2.71
C LYS A 121 14.92 4.35 2.26
N PRO A 122 16.01 3.87 1.62
CA PRO A 122 17.12 4.74 1.21
C PRO A 122 16.74 5.83 0.21
N TYR A 123 15.67 5.63 -0.56
CA TYR A 123 15.18 6.58 -1.56
C TYR A 123 14.17 7.57 -0.98
N LEU A 124 13.43 7.17 0.06
CA LEU A 124 12.44 8.02 0.74
C LEU A 124 13.11 9.06 1.65
N VAL A 125 14.24 8.72 2.28
CA VAL A 125 14.99 9.62 3.16
C VAL A 125 15.77 10.67 2.36
N ASN A 126 16.11 10.39 1.10
CA ASN A 126 17.01 11.23 0.31
C ASN A 126 16.31 11.78 -0.94
N LYS A 127 15.64 12.94 -0.79
CA LYS A 127 14.80 13.59 -1.83
C LYS A 127 15.49 13.77 -3.20
N HIS A 128 16.82 13.86 -3.23
CA HIS A 128 17.59 14.05 -4.47
C HIS A 128 17.79 12.77 -5.30
N LYS A 129 17.54 11.57 -4.75
CA LYS A 129 17.80 10.28 -5.41
C LYS A 129 16.60 9.73 -6.20
N ILE A 130 15.41 10.31 -6.02
CA ILE A 130 14.18 9.90 -6.71
C ILE A 130 14.28 10.15 -8.23
N ARG A 131 15.03 11.18 -8.65
CA ARG A 131 15.14 11.61 -10.06
C ARG A 131 16.04 10.72 -10.92
N SER A 132 16.97 9.97 -10.33
CA SER A 132 18.02 9.29 -11.10
C SER A 132 17.64 7.93 -11.67
N ARG A 133 16.47 7.36 -11.33
CA ARG A 133 16.03 6.05 -11.84
C ARG A 133 14.64 6.00 -12.49
N GLY A 134 13.83 7.05 -12.39
CA GLY A 134 12.59 7.16 -13.18
C GLY A 134 12.87 7.09 -14.69
N ALA A 135 13.99 7.67 -15.14
CA ALA A 135 14.47 7.55 -16.53
C ALA A 135 14.95 6.13 -16.88
N THR A 136 15.65 5.44 -15.96
CA THR A 136 16.21 4.11 -16.22
C THR A 136 15.15 3.00 -16.22
N LEU A 137 14.02 3.19 -15.53
CA LEU A 137 12.90 2.24 -15.51
C LEU A 137 12.16 2.18 -16.85
N SER A 138 12.07 3.30 -17.57
CA SER A 138 11.54 3.36 -18.95
C SER A 138 12.46 2.64 -19.94
N ASP A 139 13.78 2.83 -19.80
CA ASP A 139 14.76 2.24 -20.72
C ASP A 139 14.94 0.72 -20.54
N LYS A 140 14.76 0.19 -19.32
CA LYS A 140 14.84 -1.26 -19.09
C LYS A 140 13.63 -2.01 -19.65
N HIS A 141 12.43 -1.42 -19.63
CA HIS A 141 11.24 -2.01 -20.26
C HIS A 141 11.33 -2.00 -21.79
N LYS A 142 11.90 -0.96 -22.40
CA LYS A 142 12.14 -0.93 -23.85
C LYS A 142 13.13 -2.01 -24.31
N ARG A 143 14.22 -2.22 -23.56
CA ARG A 143 15.23 -3.24 -23.93
C ARG A 143 14.72 -4.68 -23.86
N GLN A 144 13.76 -4.99 -22.98
CA GLN A 144 13.18 -6.33 -22.90
C GLN A 144 12.18 -6.61 -24.04
N GLN A 145 11.47 -5.60 -24.55
CA GLN A 145 10.59 -5.77 -25.70
C GLN A 145 11.37 -5.87 -27.02
N THR A 146 12.46 -5.12 -27.21
CA THR A 146 13.26 -5.20 -28.45
C THR A 146 13.95 -6.57 -28.63
N LEU A 147 14.29 -7.27 -27.55
CA LEU A 147 14.93 -8.59 -27.62
C LEU A 147 13.95 -9.75 -27.92
N GLN A 148 12.64 -9.53 -27.88
CA GLN A 148 11.63 -10.54 -28.25
C GLN A 148 11.19 -10.48 -29.72
N PHE A 149 11.61 -9.47 -30.49
CA PHE A 149 11.26 -9.30 -31.91
C PHE A 149 12.46 -9.43 -32.86
N SER A 150 13.59 -9.99 -32.41
CA SER A 150 14.81 -10.15 -33.22
C SER A 150 15.32 -11.60 -33.28
N ALA A 151 14.43 -12.58 -33.12
CA ALA A 151 14.73 -14.00 -33.35
C ALA A 151 13.68 -14.59 -34.30
#